data_AF-A0A1A6BJJ9-F1
#
_entry.id   AF-A0A1A6BJJ9-F1
#
_cell.length_a   1.000
_cell.length_b   1.000
_cell.length_c   1.000
_cell.angle_alpha   90.00
_cell.angle_beta   90.00
_cell.angle_gamma   90.00
#
_symmetry.space_group_name_H-M   'P 1'
#
loop_
_entity.id
_entity.type
_entity.pdbx_description
1 polymer ?
#
loop_
_entity_poly.entity_id
_entity_poly.type
_entity_poly.pdbx_seq_one_letter_code
_entity_poly.pdbx_strand_id
1 'polypeptide(L)'
;MARRNVYGNDWSSNGWPMVDEGSCTWVTVPGTDVSLQIQNGQPLQILRAFAADFNAEVEPLRDADSACWTPGNSVADSNHLSGTAMDLNWESHPFRIADAGFDAAKRAKVRALLDWYEGMVFWGNDWTNPKDAMHFQLASLANGGNINTYGNPAVDDFIKRKIRPDGFSTRRGIGIPQPQQPPPAAPDARAAAITALYDAVPVIDEDRAAQLIDPMIAGLALAECNTVNRIAMALAQWGHESDGFATTEEYAKDGRYAPYIGRTWIQITWQANYAAFGRWAATQGLIADPNYFVDNPTALADLKWAGIGAAWYWTVARPTINSLCDQGDIVAVTQLINGGQNGIADRRTRYQQALGVGDRLLTLIEPRTNQPAEGPLMALTDDEQTELLAKVRYIFDQLGPKHPEWGPDSSMGVYPNGDEMTLRDGLAELKRKVDSPEVAIVTFQTEATP
;
A
#
# COMPACT_ATOMS: atom_id res chain seq x y z
N MET A 1 -33.18 -19.36 -5.08
CA MET A 1 -31.86 -19.73 -5.63
C MET A 1 -32.07 -20.14 -7.07
N ALA A 2 -31.52 -19.37 -8.01
CA ALA A 2 -31.58 -19.67 -9.42
C ALA A 2 -30.48 -20.69 -9.75
N ARG A 3 -30.90 -21.83 -10.32
CA ARG A 3 -29.99 -22.90 -10.74
C ARG A 3 -29.60 -22.68 -12.19
N ARG A 4 -28.40 -23.13 -12.56
CA ARG A 4 -27.95 -23.12 -13.95
C ARG A 4 -27.38 -24.48 -14.34
N ASN A 5 -27.53 -24.86 -15.60
CA ASN A 5 -26.76 -25.96 -16.17
C ASN A 5 -25.43 -25.41 -16.68
N VAL A 6 -24.31 -25.98 -16.25
CA VAL A 6 -22.97 -25.55 -16.67
C VAL A 6 -22.23 -26.75 -17.22
N TYR A 7 -21.78 -26.66 -18.47
CA TYR A 7 -21.11 -27.77 -19.17
C TYR A 7 -21.88 -29.11 -19.15
N GLY A 8 -23.22 -29.06 -19.10
CA GLY A 8 -24.08 -30.25 -19.00
C GLY A 8 -24.40 -30.68 -17.57
N ASN A 9 -23.81 -30.06 -16.55
CA ASN A 9 -24.01 -30.41 -15.15
C ASN A 9 -24.97 -29.44 -14.44
N ASP A 10 -25.98 -30.01 -13.76
CA ASP A 10 -26.85 -29.27 -12.85
C ASP A 10 -26.31 -29.22 -11.40
N TRP A 11 -25.29 -30.04 -11.11
CA TRP A 11 -24.71 -30.24 -9.79
C TRP A 11 -23.19 -30.23 -9.89
N SER A 12 -22.51 -29.62 -8.92
CA SER A 12 -21.06 -29.72 -8.77
C SER A 12 -20.65 -31.06 -8.16
N SER A 13 -19.36 -31.39 -8.21
CA SER A 13 -18.84 -32.68 -7.76
C SER A 13 -19.13 -32.96 -6.28
N ASN A 14 -19.33 -31.93 -5.46
CA ASN A 14 -19.72 -32.06 -4.06
C ASN A 14 -21.23 -32.17 -3.82
N GLY A 15 -22.02 -32.26 -4.88
CA GLY A 15 -23.47 -32.47 -4.82
C GLY A 15 -24.30 -31.20 -4.56
N TRP A 16 -23.68 -30.03 -4.54
CA TRP A 16 -24.39 -28.75 -4.47
C TRP A 16 -24.88 -28.32 -5.86
N PRO A 17 -26.05 -27.66 -5.96
CA PRO A 17 -26.59 -27.24 -7.24
C PRO A 17 -25.69 -26.15 -7.84
N MET A 18 -25.44 -26.25 -9.13
CA MET A 18 -24.80 -25.16 -9.87
C MET A 18 -25.71 -23.93 -9.85
N VAL A 19 -25.13 -22.77 -9.54
CA VAL A 19 -25.90 -21.52 -9.39
C VAL A 19 -25.29 -20.36 -10.15
N ASP A 20 -26.14 -19.42 -10.53
CA ASP A 20 -25.72 -18.16 -11.11
C ASP A 20 -25.24 -17.16 -10.06
N GLU A 21 -24.71 -16.03 -10.53
CA GLU A 21 -24.18 -14.96 -9.70
C GLU A 21 -25.22 -14.42 -8.70
N GLY A 22 -26.48 -14.28 -9.13
CA GLY A 22 -27.57 -13.76 -8.30
C GLY A 22 -27.96 -14.66 -7.13
N SER A 23 -27.43 -15.88 -7.09
CA SER A 23 -27.61 -16.84 -5.99
C SER A 23 -26.42 -16.87 -5.02
N CYS A 24 -25.44 -16.00 -5.23
CA CYS A 24 -24.28 -15.78 -4.38
C CYS A 24 -24.33 -14.36 -3.77
N THR A 25 -23.61 -14.16 -2.68
CA THR A 25 -23.44 -12.83 -2.06
C THR A 25 -21.96 -12.55 -1.90
N TRP A 26 -21.54 -11.35 -2.32
CA TRP A 26 -20.24 -10.80 -1.95
C TRP A 26 -20.22 -10.50 -0.46
N VAL A 27 -19.30 -11.14 0.27
CA VAL A 27 -19.09 -10.90 1.69
C VAL A 27 -17.64 -10.59 1.97
N THR A 28 -17.42 -9.54 2.76
CA THR A 28 -16.13 -9.32 3.40
C THR A 28 -15.94 -10.37 4.49
N VAL A 29 -14.83 -11.10 4.44
CA VAL A 29 -14.47 -12.11 5.43
C VAL A 29 -14.18 -11.42 6.77
N PRO A 30 -14.89 -11.78 7.85
CA PRO A 30 -14.72 -11.12 9.13
C PRO A 30 -13.26 -11.12 9.63
N GLY A 31 -12.78 -9.94 10.01
CA GLY A 31 -11.38 -9.74 10.44
C GLY A 31 -10.38 -9.53 9.31
N THR A 32 -10.86 -9.27 8.09
CA THR A 32 -10.06 -8.94 6.89
C THR A 32 -10.79 -7.89 6.03
N ASP A 33 -10.13 -7.43 4.98
CA ASP A 33 -10.72 -6.70 3.85
C ASP A 33 -11.04 -7.60 2.63
N VAL A 34 -10.71 -8.90 2.70
CA VAL A 34 -10.94 -9.88 1.63
C VAL A 34 -12.42 -10.13 1.40
N SER A 35 -12.83 -10.06 0.14
CA SER A 35 -14.20 -10.26 -0.30
C SER A 35 -14.33 -11.56 -1.09
N LEU A 36 -15.28 -12.41 -0.68
CA LEU A 36 -15.58 -13.67 -1.36
C LEU A 36 -17.04 -13.68 -1.82
N GLN A 37 -17.28 -14.12 -3.05
CA GLN A 37 -18.62 -14.33 -3.57
C GLN A 37 -19.07 -15.76 -3.28
N ILE A 38 -19.93 -15.98 -2.28
CA ILE A 38 -20.27 -17.31 -1.78
C ILE A 38 -21.75 -17.61 -2.02
N GLN A 39 -22.09 -18.87 -2.34
CA GLN A 39 -23.47 -19.30 -2.50
C GLN A 39 -24.31 -19.04 -1.23
N ASN A 40 -25.47 -18.43 -1.42
CA ASN A 40 -26.39 -18.09 -0.33
C ASN A 40 -26.85 -19.33 0.45
N GLY A 41 -27.04 -19.18 1.75
CA GLY A 41 -27.55 -20.24 2.64
C GLY A 41 -26.45 -20.86 3.51
N GLN A 42 -26.42 -22.19 3.60
CA GLN A 42 -25.43 -22.92 4.41
C GLN A 42 -23.98 -22.71 3.93
N PRO A 43 -23.66 -22.64 2.61
CA PRO A 43 -22.29 -22.40 2.15
C PRO A 43 -21.77 -21.05 2.65
N LEU A 44 -22.54 -19.98 2.47
CA LEU A 44 -22.20 -18.65 2.97
C LEU A 44 -21.88 -18.65 4.47
N GLN A 45 -22.65 -19.36 5.28
CA GLN A 45 -22.46 -19.39 6.73
C GLN A 45 -21.17 -20.12 7.12
N ILE A 46 -20.90 -21.27 6.49
CA ILE A 46 -19.77 -22.14 6.86
C ILE A 46 -18.46 -21.60 6.27
N LEU A 47 -18.45 -21.29 4.98
CA LEU A 47 -17.24 -20.91 4.26
C LEU A 47 -16.73 -19.53 4.69
N ARG A 48 -17.62 -18.56 4.95
CA ARG A 48 -17.23 -17.25 5.49
C ARG A 48 -16.56 -17.37 6.87
N ALA A 49 -17.15 -18.17 7.75
CA ALA A 49 -16.59 -18.39 9.09
C ALA A 49 -15.27 -19.14 9.03
N PHE A 50 -15.17 -20.15 8.14
CA PHE A 50 -13.94 -20.90 7.93
C PHE A 50 -12.81 -19.99 7.43
N ALA A 51 -13.09 -19.13 6.44
CA ALA A 51 -12.12 -18.16 5.94
C ALA A 51 -11.65 -17.18 7.04
N ALA A 52 -12.56 -16.73 7.91
CA ALA A 52 -12.21 -15.85 9.04
C ALA A 52 -11.32 -16.53 10.10
N ASP A 53 -11.54 -17.83 10.34
CA ASP A 53 -10.71 -18.62 11.25
C ASP A 53 -9.36 -18.97 10.60
N PHE A 54 -9.35 -19.29 9.30
CA PHE A 54 -8.12 -19.51 8.52
C PHE A 54 -7.23 -18.26 8.56
N ASN A 55 -7.80 -17.09 8.27
CA ASN A 55 -7.09 -15.81 8.31
C ASN A 55 -6.37 -15.57 9.65
N ALA A 56 -7.03 -15.91 10.75
CA ALA A 56 -6.54 -15.59 12.07
C ALA A 56 -5.57 -16.65 12.62
N GLU A 57 -5.79 -17.92 12.30
CA GLU A 57 -5.03 -19.01 12.89
C GLU A 57 -3.93 -19.52 11.96
N VAL A 58 -4.15 -19.56 10.65
CA VAL A 58 -3.24 -20.17 9.69
C VAL A 58 -2.29 -19.13 9.10
N GLU A 59 -2.85 -18.17 8.37
CA GLU A 59 -2.14 -17.04 7.78
C GLU A 59 -3.13 -15.97 7.28
N PRO A 60 -2.73 -14.68 7.20
CA PRO A 60 -3.58 -13.62 6.69
C PRO A 60 -4.05 -13.87 5.25
N LEU A 61 -5.32 -13.58 4.97
CA LEU A 61 -5.88 -13.64 3.62
C LEU A 61 -5.57 -12.37 2.82
N ARG A 62 -5.51 -12.52 1.51
CA ARG A 62 -5.38 -11.42 0.54
C ARG A 62 -6.49 -11.47 -0.49
N ASP A 63 -7.04 -10.30 -0.81
CA ASP A 63 -8.17 -10.18 -1.73
C ASP A 63 -7.78 -10.50 -3.19
N ALA A 64 -6.59 -10.04 -3.59
CA ALA A 64 -6.09 -10.19 -4.96
C ALA A 64 -5.93 -11.65 -5.41
N ASP A 65 -5.70 -12.57 -4.46
CA ASP A 65 -5.50 -13.98 -4.72
C ASP A 65 -6.35 -14.92 -3.84
N SER A 66 -7.58 -14.48 -3.50
CA SER A 66 -8.60 -15.35 -2.90
C SER A 66 -9.94 -15.22 -3.62
N ALA A 67 -10.61 -16.34 -3.91
CA ALA A 67 -11.89 -16.34 -4.63
C ALA A 67 -12.76 -17.54 -4.27
N CYS A 68 -14.08 -17.41 -4.47
CA CYS A 68 -15.05 -18.48 -4.21
C CYS A 68 -15.85 -18.85 -5.46
N TRP A 69 -16.99 -18.22 -5.73
CA TRP A 69 -17.78 -18.53 -6.92
C TRP A 69 -17.12 -18.03 -8.21
N THR A 70 -17.23 -18.81 -9.29
CA THR A 70 -16.82 -18.37 -10.63
C THR A 70 -17.89 -18.66 -11.69
N PRO A 71 -18.02 -17.79 -12.72
CA PRO A 71 -18.95 -18.02 -13.82
C PRO A 71 -18.52 -19.18 -14.74
N GLY A 72 -17.21 -19.46 -14.83
CA GLY A 72 -16.64 -20.57 -15.60
C GLY A 72 -15.47 -21.22 -14.87
N ASN A 73 -15.08 -22.41 -15.29
CA ASN A 73 -13.95 -23.15 -14.71
C ASN A 73 -13.37 -24.14 -15.72
N SER A 74 -12.10 -24.51 -15.57
CA SER A 74 -11.44 -25.53 -16.40
C SER A 74 -11.91 -26.96 -16.07
N VAL A 75 -12.50 -27.16 -14.89
CA VAL A 75 -13.11 -28.42 -14.44
C VAL A 75 -14.63 -28.29 -14.53
N ALA A 76 -15.26 -29.14 -15.35
CA ALA A 76 -16.65 -29.01 -15.76
C ALA A 76 -17.67 -29.15 -14.61
N ASP A 77 -17.33 -29.88 -13.57
CA ASP A 77 -18.12 -30.12 -12.36
C ASP A 77 -17.52 -29.43 -11.11
N SER A 78 -16.66 -28.43 -11.31
CA SER A 78 -16.00 -27.69 -10.22
C SER A 78 -16.96 -27.14 -9.17
N ASN A 79 -16.54 -27.19 -7.91
CA ASN A 79 -17.32 -26.65 -6.78
C ASN A 79 -17.27 -25.10 -6.70
N HIS A 80 -16.37 -24.45 -7.45
CA HIS A 80 -16.42 -22.99 -7.66
C HIS A 80 -17.67 -22.58 -8.45
N LEU A 81 -18.14 -23.43 -9.39
CA LEU A 81 -19.29 -23.11 -10.24
C LEU A 81 -20.62 -23.09 -9.47
N SER A 82 -20.67 -23.78 -8.32
CA SER A 82 -21.78 -23.77 -7.36
C SER A 82 -21.56 -22.79 -6.20
N GLY A 83 -20.40 -22.14 -6.09
CA GLY A 83 -20.10 -21.19 -5.01
C GLY A 83 -19.90 -21.88 -3.65
N THR A 84 -19.42 -23.13 -3.69
CA THR A 84 -19.21 -23.99 -2.51
C THR A 84 -17.76 -24.44 -2.33
N ALA A 85 -16.85 -23.84 -3.10
CA ALA A 85 -15.42 -23.93 -2.92
C ALA A 85 -14.78 -22.56 -2.97
N MET A 86 -13.63 -22.42 -2.32
CA MET A 86 -12.81 -21.24 -2.32
C MET A 86 -11.34 -21.63 -2.47
N ASP A 87 -10.60 -20.81 -3.19
CA ASP A 87 -9.16 -20.83 -3.19
C ASP A 87 -8.70 -19.65 -2.33
N LEU A 88 -7.82 -19.92 -1.37
CA LEU A 88 -7.28 -18.92 -0.45
C LEU A 88 -5.79 -18.75 -0.76
N ASN A 89 -5.34 -17.51 -0.98
CA ASN A 89 -3.95 -17.15 -1.21
C ASN A 89 -3.25 -17.94 -2.33
N TRP A 90 -3.89 -18.09 -3.50
CA TRP A 90 -3.44 -19.02 -4.55
C TRP A 90 -2.02 -18.72 -5.08
N GLU A 91 -1.51 -17.49 -4.98
CA GLU A 91 -0.14 -17.17 -5.42
C GLU A 91 0.93 -17.83 -4.55
N SER A 92 0.63 -18.07 -3.26
CA SER A 92 1.54 -18.73 -2.31
C SER A 92 1.41 -20.26 -2.32
N HIS A 93 0.43 -20.80 -3.03
CA HIS A 93 0.01 -22.20 -2.94
C HIS A 93 -0.15 -22.85 -4.32
N PRO A 94 0.94 -23.02 -5.09
CA PRO A 94 0.87 -23.50 -6.47
C PRO A 94 0.15 -24.86 -6.62
N PHE A 95 -0.76 -24.90 -7.59
CA PHE A 95 -1.55 -26.08 -7.95
C PHE A 95 -0.69 -27.31 -8.29
N ARG A 96 -1.16 -28.50 -7.91
CA ARG A 96 -0.51 -29.82 -8.09
C ARG A 96 0.74 -30.07 -7.25
N ILE A 97 1.05 -29.20 -6.30
CA ILE A 97 2.14 -29.38 -5.35
C ILE A 97 1.53 -29.65 -3.97
N ALA A 98 1.84 -30.82 -3.39
CA ALA A 98 1.39 -31.17 -2.06
C ALA A 98 1.94 -30.19 -1.03
N ASP A 99 1.10 -29.76 -0.09
CA ASP A 99 1.45 -28.86 1.01
C ASP A 99 2.08 -27.52 0.57
N ALA A 100 1.86 -27.10 -0.67
CA ALA A 100 2.49 -25.91 -1.24
C ALA A 100 2.20 -24.68 -0.38
N GLY A 101 3.24 -23.97 0.08
CA GLY A 101 3.11 -22.79 0.95
C GLY A 101 2.73 -23.06 2.42
N PHE A 102 2.47 -24.31 2.81
CA PHE A 102 2.14 -24.69 4.18
C PHE A 102 3.31 -25.42 4.85
N ASP A 103 3.99 -24.77 5.80
CA ASP A 103 4.93 -25.45 6.71
C ASP A 103 4.19 -26.38 7.71
N ALA A 104 4.95 -27.14 8.50
CA ALA A 104 4.37 -28.07 9.46
C ALA A 104 3.45 -27.41 10.50
N ALA A 105 3.73 -26.17 10.91
CA ALA A 105 2.92 -25.45 11.88
C ALA A 105 1.60 -24.97 11.26
N LYS A 106 1.65 -24.40 10.05
CA LYS A 106 0.44 -24.02 9.29
C LYS A 106 -0.42 -25.24 9.01
N ARG A 107 0.16 -26.36 8.59
CA ARG A 107 -0.58 -27.62 8.39
C ARG A 107 -1.26 -28.08 9.68
N ALA A 108 -0.58 -28.03 10.82
CA ALA A 108 -1.19 -28.41 12.10
C ALA A 108 -2.40 -27.52 12.45
N LYS A 109 -2.33 -26.23 12.16
CA LYS A 109 -3.44 -25.27 12.33
C LYS A 109 -4.61 -25.58 11.39
N VAL A 110 -4.34 -25.84 10.10
CA VAL A 110 -5.38 -26.25 9.15
C VAL A 110 -6.07 -27.53 9.63
N ARG A 111 -5.32 -28.55 10.08
CA ARG A 111 -5.92 -29.77 10.64
C ARG A 111 -6.81 -29.48 11.85
N ALA A 112 -6.34 -28.66 12.79
CA ALA A 112 -7.12 -28.27 13.96
C ALA A 112 -8.40 -27.49 13.61
N LEU A 113 -8.40 -26.74 12.49
CA LEU A 113 -9.60 -26.09 11.96
C LEU A 113 -10.55 -27.13 11.35
N LEU A 114 -10.08 -27.97 10.43
CA LEU A 114 -10.92 -29.00 9.79
C LEU A 114 -11.59 -29.93 10.81
N ASP A 115 -10.85 -30.33 11.85
CA ASP A 115 -11.38 -31.13 12.96
C ASP A 115 -12.46 -30.38 13.75
N TRP A 116 -12.25 -29.09 14.01
CA TRP A 116 -13.23 -28.26 14.72
C TRP A 116 -14.49 -28.00 13.88
N TYR A 117 -14.34 -27.87 12.57
CA TYR A 117 -15.43 -27.79 11.61
C TYR A 117 -16.12 -29.14 11.39
N GLU A 118 -15.77 -30.19 12.15
CA GLU A 118 -16.44 -31.51 12.14
C GLU A 118 -16.46 -32.14 10.73
N GLY A 119 -15.48 -31.82 9.88
CA GLY A 119 -15.41 -32.29 8.50
C GLY A 119 -16.39 -31.60 7.53
N MET A 120 -17.03 -30.50 7.91
CA MET A 120 -17.92 -29.73 7.02
C MET A 120 -17.16 -29.08 5.85
N VAL A 121 -15.87 -28.79 6.06
CA VAL A 121 -14.96 -28.28 5.04
C VAL A 121 -13.94 -29.38 4.72
N PHE A 122 -13.68 -29.57 3.44
CA PHE A 122 -12.67 -30.47 2.90
C PHE A 122 -11.53 -29.67 2.28
N TRP A 123 -10.30 -30.15 2.44
CA TRP A 123 -9.10 -29.50 1.93
C TRP A 123 -8.57 -30.25 0.70
N GLY A 124 -8.47 -29.56 -0.44
CA GLY A 124 -8.01 -30.13 -1.72
C GLY A 124 -6.62 -30.74 -1.68
N ASN A 125 -5.80 -30.34 -0.70
CA ASN A 125 -4.50 -30.94 -0.43
C ASN A 125 -4.59 -32.43 -0.05
N ASP A 126 -5.75 -32.90 0.40
CA ASP A 126 -5.97 -34.30 0.79
C ASP A 126 -6.31 -35.22 -0.38
N TRP A 127 -6.64 -34.67 -1.55
CA TRP A 127 -6.84 -35.48 -2.75
C TRP A 127 -5.60 -36.28 -3.12
N THR A 128 -5.79 -37.45 -3.72
CA THR A 128 -4.66 -38.21 -4.27
C THR A 128 -4.06 -37.48 -5.47
N ASN A 129 -4.90 -36.98 -6.38
CA ASN A 129 -4.50 -36.20 -7.55
C ASN A 129 -5.71 -35.45 -8.13
N PRO A 130 -5.60 -34.17 -8.52
CA PRO A 130 -4.45 -33.28 -8.25
C PRO A 130 -4.37 -32.90 -6.77
N LYS A 131 -3.16 -32.58 -6.30
CA LYS A 131 -2.96 -31.92 -5.00
C LYS A 131 -3.29 -30.45 -5.13
N ASP A 132 -4.09 -29.91 -4.23
CA ASP A 132 -4.53 -28.53 -4.33
C ASP A 132 -4.54 -27.82 -2.97
N ALA A 133 -3.42 -27.18 -2.61
CA ALA A 133 -3.20 -26.66 -1.27
C ALA A 133 -3.99 -25.38 -0.96
N MET A 134 -4.29 -24.56 -1.96
CA MET A 134 -5.14 -23.36 -1.82
C MET A 134 -6.62 -23.68 -1.68
N HIS A 135 -7.05 -24.87 -2.12
CA HIS A 135 -8.45 -25.19 -2.35
C HIS A 135 -9.16 -25.74 -1.11
N PHE A 136 -10.26 -25.10 -0.71
CA PHE A 136 -11.16 -25.53 0.35
C PHE A 136 -12.60 -25.56 -0.14
N GLN A 137 -13.36 -26.57 0.25
CA GLN A 137 -14.74 -26.71 -0.23
C GLN A 137 -15.65 -27.31 0.83
N LEU A 138 -16.96 -27.15 0.65
CA LEU A 138 -17.90 -27.96 1.40
C LEU A 138 -17.69 -29.44 1.11
N ALA A 139 -17.70 -30.24 2.17
CA ALA A 139 -17.39 -31.65 2.09
C ALA A 139 -18.48 -32.46 1.37
N SER A 140 -18.01 -33.49 0.69
CA SER A 140 -18.82 -34.57 0.11
C SER A 140 -18.04 -35.87 0.18
N LEU A 141 -18.75 -37.01 0.26
CA LEU A 141 -18.12 -38.32 0.15
C LEU A 141 -17.46 -38.51 -1.23
N ALA A 142 -18.05 -37.94 -2.28
CA ALA A 142 -17.54 -38.01 -3.65
C ALA A 142 -16.19 -37.28 -3.84
N ASN A 143 -15.88 -36.29 -3.00
CA ASN A 143 -14.63 -35.55 -3.03
C ASN A 143 -13.67 -35.91 -1.89
N GLY A 144 -13.88 -37.06 -1.21
CA GLY A 144 -12.98 -37.55 -0.17
C GLY A 144 -13.27 -37.02 1.24
N GLY A 145 -14.31 -36.21 1.41
CA GLY A 145 -14.83 -35.82 2.71
C GLY A 145 -15.55 -36.98 3.42
N ASN A 146 -15.89 -36.77 4.68
CA ASN A 146 -16.55 -37.76 5.53
C ASN A 146 -18.08 -37.55 5.65
N ILE A 147 -18.61 -36.49 5.04
CA ILE A 147 -20.02 -36.11 5.08
C ILE A 147 -20.45 -35.51 3.75
N ASN A 148 -21.67 -35.80 3.30
CA ASN A 148 -22.34 -35.03 2.25
C ASN A 148 -23.04 -33.84 2.90
N THR A 149 -22.62 -32.63 2.58
CA THR A 149 -23.17 -31.40 3.19
C THR A 149 -24.50 -30.99 2.56
N TYR A 150 -24.70 -31.18 1.26
CA TYR A 150 -25.95 -30.79 0.60
C TYR A 150 -27.15 -31.61 1.12
N GLY A 151 -28.19 -30.91 1.58
CA GLY A 151 -29.44 -31.53 2.05
C GLY A 151 -29.31 -32.32 3.37
N ASN A 152 -28.19 -32.19 4.08
CA ASN A 152 -27.93 -32.95 5.29
C ASN A 152 -28.31 -32.15 6.55
N PRO A 153 -29.25 -32.63 7.39
CA PRO A 153 -29.68 -31.95 8.60
C PRO A 153 -28.56 -31.67 9.62
N ALA A 154 -27.49 -32.46 9.62
CA ALA A 154 -26.34 -32.24 10.51
C ALA A 154 -25.62 -30.91 10.23
N VAL A 155 -25.76 -30.37 9.01
CA VAL A 155 -25.18 -29.08 8.63
C VAL A 155 -25.91 -27.93 9.33
N ASP A 156 -27.25 -28.00 9.43
CA ASP A 156 -28.02 -27.00 10.17
C ASP A 156 -27.73 -27.04 11.67
N ASP A 157 -27.56 -28.26 12.22
CA ASP A 157 -27.16 -28.44 13.61
C ASP A 157 -25.76 -27.85 13.86
N PHE A 158 -24.79 -28.14 12.99
CA PHE A 158 -23.46 -27.54 13.05
C PHE A 158 -23.54 -26.00 13.02
N ILE A 159 -24.25 -25.43 12.05
CA ILE A 159 -24.40 -23.97 11.95
C ILE A 159 -24.98 -23.38 13.23
N LYS A 160 -26.07 -23.96 13.77
CA LYS A 160 -26.70 -23.48 15.00
C LYS A 160 -25.78 -23.53 16.22
N ARG A 161 -24.94 -24.56 16.32
CA ARG A 161 -24.01 -24.74 17.45
C ARG A 161 -22.74 -23.91 17.31
N LYS A 162 -22.25 -23.74 16.08
CA LYS A 162 -20.87 -23.37 15.80
C LYS A 162 -20.68 -22.10 14.99
N ILE A 163 -21.71 -21.60 14.32
CA ILE A 163 -21.60 -20.40 13.49
C ILE A 163 -22.42 -19.27 14.10
N ARG A 164 -21.81 -18.10 14.22
CA ARG A 164 -22.46 -16.89 14.74
C ARG A 164 -23.12 -16.11 13.61
N PRO A 165 -24.19 -15.33 13.90
CA PRO A 165 -24.85 -14.50 12.90
C PRO A 165 -23.94 -13.45 12.24
N ASP A 166 -22.93 -12.97 12.96
CA ASP A 166 -21.95 -11.98 12.48
C ASP A 166 -20.86 -12.57 11.56
N GLY A 167 -20.93 -13.87 11.26
CA GLY A 167 -20.02 -14.53 10.33
C GLY A 167 -18.76 -15.09 10.96
N PHE A 168 -18.55 -14.95 12.26
CA PHE A 168 -17.52 -15.69 12.99
C PHE A 168 -18.00 -17.08 13.40
N SER A 169 -17.07 -17.97 13.71
CA SER A 169 -17.37 -19.21 14.42
C SER A 169 -17.42 -19.00 15.94
N THR A 170 -18.03 -19.92 16.67
CA THR A 170 -18.05 -19.91 18.15
C THR A 170 -16.73 -20.39 18.77
N ARG A 171 -15.77 -20.83 17.95
CA ARG A 171 -14.38 -21.11 18.36
C ARG A 171 -13.75 -19.88 19.01
N ARG A 172 -14.14 -18.69 18.53
CA ARG A 172 -13.96 -17.43 19.24
C ARG A 172 -15.08 -17.31 20.29
N GLY A 173 -14.76 -17.58 21.55
CA GLY A 173 -15.71 -17.51 22.66
C GLY A 173 -16.47 -16.17 22.72
N ILE A 174 -17.56 -16.13 23.48
CA ILE A 174 -18.28 -14.90 23.88
C ILE A 174 -17.37 -14.02 24.77
N GLY A 175 -16.31 -13.50 24.19
CA GLY A 175 -15.74 -12.24 24.60
C GLY A 175 -16.74 -11.17 24.22
N ILE A 176 -17.18 -10.41 25.21
CA ILE A 176 -17.59 -8.99 25.07
C ILE A 176 -16.91 -8.43 23.82
N PRO A 177 -17.61 -7.75 22.88
CA PRO A 177 -16.91 -7.02 21.83
C PRO A 177 -15.85 -6.22 22.57
N GLN A 178 -14.56 -6.57 22.42
CA GLN A 178 -13.50 -5.77 23.01
C GLN A 178 -13.86 -4.36 22.56
N PRO A 179 -14.09 -3.41 23.50
CA PRO A 179 -14.57 -2.07 23.16
C PRO A 179 -13.71 -1.65 22.01
N GLN A 180 -14.31 -1.57 20.81
CA GLN A 180 -13.64 -1.71 19.52
C GLN A 180 -12.20 -1.32 19.72
N GLN A 181 -11.30 -2.28 19.93
CA GLN A 181 -9.89 -1.92 19.88
C GLN A 181 -9.84 -1.37 18.46
N PRO A 182 -9.59 -0.06 18.28
CA PRO A 182 -9.60 0.54 16.95
C PRO A 182 -8.83 -0.45 16.09
N PRO A 183 -9.45 -0.99 15.01
CA PRO A 183 -9.03 -2.22 14.33
C PRO A 183 -7.51 -2.24 14.36
N PRO A 184 -6.85 -3.17 15.09
CA PRO A 184 -5.54 -2.95 15.70
C PRO A 184 -4.71 -2.16 14.72
N ALA A 185 -4.57 -0.83 14.92
CA ALA A 185 -4.39 0.15 13.83
C ALA A 185 -3.68 -0.53 12.67
N ALA A 186 -4.41 -0.99 11.63
CA ALA A 186 -3.94 -2.05 10.71
C ALA A 186 -2.46 -1.84 10.49
N PRO A 187 -1.64 -2.79 10.99
CA PRO A 187 -0.35 -2.55 11.66
C PRO A 187 0.29 -1.37 10.98
N ASP A 188 0.24 -0.16 11.60
CA ASP A 188 0.43 1.13 10.92
C ASP A 188 1.00 0.88 9.53
N ALA A 189 0.17 0.89 8.48
CA ALA A 189 0.57 0.35 7.17
C ALA A 189 1.94 0.89 6.75
N ARG A 190 2.29 2.11 7.21
CA ARG A 190 3.62 2.67 7.16
C ARG A 190 4.65 1.91 8.01
N ALA A 191 4.48 1.71 9.31
CA ALA A 191 5.33 0.85 10.15
C ALA A 191 5.49 -0.59 9.60
N ALA A 192 4.43 -1.25 9.14
CA ALA A 192 4.56 -2.57 8.52
C ALA A 192 5.44 -2.55 7.27
N ALA A 193 5.26 -1.52 6.43
CA ALA A 193 6.09 -1.25 5.26
C ALA A 193 7.54 -0.91 5.63
N ILE A 194 7.77 -0.15 6.71
CA ILE A 194 9.10 0.14 7.25
C ILE A 194 9.79 -1.15 7.70
N THR A 195 9.11 -1.99 8.50
CA THR A 195 9.68 -3.26 8.97
C THR A 195 9.93 -4.21 7.79
N ALA A 196 9.03 -4.24 6.79
CA ALA A 196 9.25 -5.04 5.59
C ALA A 196 10.46 -4.56 4.77
N LEU A 197 10.63 -3.24 4.63
CA LEU A 197 11.81 -2.66 3.96
C LEU A 197 13.10 -2.93 4.73
N TYR A 198 13.07 -2.77 6.06
CA TYR A 198 14.18 -3.08 6.95
C TYR A 198 14.61 -4.56 6.84
N ASP A 199 13.66 -5.49 6.92
CA ASP A 199 13.94 -6.93 6.81
C ASP A 199 14.45 -7.32 5.42
N ALA A 200 13.98 -6.65 4.36
CA ALA A 200 14.40 -6.92 2.99
C ALA A 200 15.78 -6.35 2.66
N VAL A 201 16.25 -5.37 3.43
CA VAL A 201 17.48 -4.61 3.20
C VAL A 201 18.30 -4.56 4.49
N PRO A 202 18.95 -5.66 4.91
CA PRO A 202 19.57 -5.76 6.23
C PRO A 202 20.82 -4.87 6.44
N VAL A 203 21.21 -4.09 5.43
CA VAL A 203 22.31 -3.10 5.52
C VAL A 203 21.83 -1.75 6.06
N ILE A 204 20.51 -1.49 6.08
CA ILE A 204 19.92 -0.30 6.71
C ILE A 204 19.29 -0.66 8.06
N ASP A 205 19.21 0.30 8.97
CA ASP A 205 18.42 0.18 10.19
C ASP A 205 16.97 0.63 9.97
N GLU A 206 16.13 0.45 11.00
CA GLU A 206 14.71 0.77 10.94
C GLU A 206 14.45 2.28 10.78
N ASP A 207 15.29 3.13 11.38
CA ASP A 207 15.22 4.59 11.23
C ASP A 207 15.52 5.01 9.79
N ARG A 208 16.52 4.39 9.16
CA ARG A 208 16.81 4.62 7.75
C ARG A 208 15.69 4.10 6.87
N ALA A 209 15.13 2.91 7.15
CA ALA A 209 13.95 2.42 6.43
C ALA A 209 12.78 3.42 6.53
N ALA A 210 12.55 4.03 7.69
CA ALA A 210 11.53 5.05 7.91
C ALA A 210 11.73 6.34 7.09
N GLN A 211 12.99 6.72 6.83
CA GLN A 211 13.33 7.85 5.95
C GLN A 211 13.14 7.51 4.46
N LEU A 212 13.35 6.24 4.08
CA LEU A 212 13.29 5.78 2.70
C LEU A 212 11.90 5.35 2.25
N ILE A 213 10.96 5.16 3.18
CA ILE A 213 9.69 4.49 2.85
C ILE A 213 8.85 5.26 1.83
N ASP A 214 8.74 6.58 1.94
CA ASP A 214 7.95 7.40 1.02
C ASP A 214 8.49 7.41 -0.43
N PRO A 215 9.79 7.66 -0.68
CA PRO A 215 10.34 7.55 -2.03
C PRO A 215 10.38 6.10 -2.54
N MET A 216 10.48 5.09 -1.66
CA MET A 216 10.40 3.68 -2.03
C MET A 216 9.04 3.32 -2.59
N ILE A 217 7.97 3.62 -1.85
CA ILE A 217 6.59 3.36 -2.27
C ILE A 217 6.29 4.10 -3.59
N ALA A 218 6.65 5.39 -3.69
CA ALA A 218 6.43 6.17 -4.90
C ALA A 218 7.15 5.58 -6.12
N GLY A 219 8.39 5.13 -5.93
CA GLY A 219 9.18 4.47 -6.98
C GLY A 219 8.57 3.14 -7.41
N LEU A 220 8.23 2.26 -6.47
CA LEU A 220 7.65 0.94 -6.76
C LEU A 220 6.31 1.06 -7.49
N ALA A 221 5.47 2.02 -7.09
CA ALA A 221 4.19 2.29 -7.76
C ALA A 221 4.39 2.73 -9.21
N LEU A 222 5.25 3.73 -9.46
CA LEU A 222 5.55 4.22 -10.81
C LEU A 222 6.31 3.20 -11.67
N ALA A 223 7.01 2.27 -11.03
CA ALA A 223 7.71 1.17 -11.71
C ALA A 223 6.78 -0.01 -12.05
N GLU A 224 5.53 0.01 -11.59
CA GLU A 224 4.59 -1.11 -11.67
C GLU A 224 5.14 -2.39 -11.00
N CYS A 225 5.94 -2.21 -9.94
CA CYS A 225 6.46 -3.30 -9.13
C CYS A 225 5.39 -3.76 -8.15
N ASN A 226 4.38 -4.47 -8.65
CA ASN A 226 3.17 -4.84 -7.92
C ASN A 226 3.10 -6.31 -7.49
N THR A 227 4.21 -7.04 -7.57
CA THR A 227 4.33 -8.43 -7.12
C THR A 227 5.58 -8.60 -6.26
N VAL A 228 5.61 -9.64 -5.41
CA VAL A 228 6.78 -9.98 -4.58
C VAL A 228 8.07 -10.05 -5.42
N ASN A 229 8.01 -10.70 -6.59
CA ASN A 229 9.18 -10.86 -7.46
C ASN A 229 9.69 -9.53 -8.04
N ARG A 230 8.77 -8.64 -8.45
CA ARG A 230 9.13 -7.31 -8.97
C ARG A 230 9.71 -6.42 -7.88
N ILE A 231 9.08 -6.39 -6.70
CA ILE A 231 9.55 -5.60 -5.56
C ILE A 231 10.92 -6.10 -5.12
N ALA A 232 11.10 -7.42 -4.95
CA ALA A 232 12.38 -7.99 -4.57
C ALA A 232 13.49 -7.68 -5.58
N MET A 233 13.20 -7.76 -6.89
CA MET A 233 14.18 -7.42 -7.93
C MET A 233 14.52 -5.91 -7.90
N ALA A 234 13.53 -5.05 -7.71
CA ALA A 234 13.74 -3.61 -7.58
C ALA A 234 14.64 -3.29 -6.38
N LEU A 235 14.30 -3.80 -5.19
CA LEU A 235 15.11 -3.62 -3.98
C LEU A 235 16.55 -4.10 -4.16
N ALA A 236 16.75 -5.23 -4.84
CA ALA A 236 18.08 -5.78 -5.10
C ALA A 236 18.92 -4.91 -6.03
N GLN A 237 18.34 -4.48 -7.16
CA GLN A 237 19.06 -3.70 -8.15
C GLN A 237 19.28 -2.26 -7.66
N TRP A 238 18.22 -1.61 -7.16
CA TRP A 238 18.29 -0.23 -6.65
C TRP A 238 19.20 -0.16 -5.42
N GLY A 239 19.12 -1.15 -4.54
CA GLY A 239 20.01 -1.26 -3.38
C GLY A 239 21.47 -1.44 -3.78
N HIS A 240 21.77 -2.20 -4.83
CA HIS A 240 23.15 -2.32 -5.33
C HIS A 240 23.67 -1.00 -5.91
N GLU A 241 22.90 -0.34 -6.77
CA GLU A 241 23.31 0.90 -7.44
C GLU A 241 23.43 2.11 -6.50
N SER A 242 22.81 2.05 -5.31
CA SER A 242 22.74 3.16 -4.34
C SER A 242 23.56 2.95 -3.07
N ASP A 243 24.48 1.97 -3.09
CA ASP A 243 25.27 1.56 -1.93
C ASP A 243 24.38 1.21 -0.72
N GLY A 244 23.42 0.31 -0.93
CA GLY A 244 22.43 -0.07 0.07
C GLY A 244 21.49 1.06 0.47
N PHE A 245 21.14 1.95 -0.47
CA PHE A 245 20.35 3.15 -0.23
C PHE A 245 21.02 4.17 0.72
N ALA A 246 22.34 4.09 0.88
CA ALA A 246 23.11 5.09 1.63
C ALA A 246 23.19 6.43 0.89
N THR A 247 23.16 6.41 -0.45
CA THR A 247 23.29 7.61 -1.27
C THR A 247 22.28 7.69 -2.41
N THR A 248 21.95 8.93 -2.79
CA THR A 248 21.16 9.29 -3.98
C THR A 248 22.01 10.01 -5.02
N GLU A 249 23.30 10.20 -4.76
CA GLU A 249 24.26 10.90 -5.60
C GLU A 249 25.58 10.11 -5.65
N GLU A 250 26.17 10.01 -6.84
CA GLU A 250 27.48 9.42 -7.07
C GLU A 250 28.58 10.15 -6.28
N TYR A 251 29.52 9.39 -5.70
CA TYR A 251 30.64 9.97 -4.94
C TYR A 251 31.65 10.72 -5.83
N ALA A 252 31.87 10.25 -7.06
CA ALA A 252 32.80 10.88 -8.00
C ALA A 252 32.12 12.06 -8.72
N LYS A 253 32.60 13.29 -8.46
CA LYS A 253 31.97 14.53 -8.95
C LYS A 253 32.59 15.10 -10.21
N ASP A 254 33.84 14.75 -10.51
CA ASP A 254 34.63 15.30 -11.62
C ASP A 254 34.77 14.32 -12.80
N GLY A 255 33.82 13.39 -12.93
CA GLY A 255 33.81 12.38 -13.97
C GLY A 255 33.44 12.92 -15.36
N ARG A 256 33.53 12.04 -16.37
CA ARG A 256 33.30 12.36 -17.81
C ARG A 256 31.94 12.97 -18.16
N TYR A 257 30.97 12.87 -17.27
CA TYR A 257 29.59 13.32 -17.47
C TYR A 257 29.20 14.45 -16.49
N ALA A 258 30.15 15.02 -15.74
CA ALA A 258 29.90 16.19 -14.91
C ALA A 258 29.33 17.35 -15.76
N PRO A 259 28.32 18.10 -15.27
CA PRO A 259 27.70 18.04 -13.93
C PRO A 259 26.59 16.98 -13.76
N TYR A 260 26.27 16.21 -14.82
CA TYR A 260 25.22 15.19 -14.88
C TYR A 260 25.72 13.82 -14.40
N ILE A 261 26.29 13.80 -13.20
CA ILE A 261 26.74 12.60 -12.49
C ILE A 261 25.58 11.69 -12.09
N GLY A 262 25.88 10.48 -11.64
CA GLY A 262 24.88 9.51 -11.25
C GLY A 262 24.02 10.01 -10.09
N ARG A 263 22.71 10.05 -10.28
CA ARG A 263 21.74 10.41 -9.22
C ARG A 263 20.54 9.47 -9.22
N THR A 264 19.78 9.48 -8.13
CA THR A 264 18.69 8.53 -7.82
C THR A 264 19.22 7.11 -7.54
N TRP A 265 18.34 6.19 -7.16
CA TRP A 265 18.80 4.83 -6.82
C TRP A 265 19.18 3.97 -8.02
N ILE A 266 19.05 4.46 -9.26
CA ILE A 266 19.52 3.75 -10.46
C ILE A 266 20.68 4.47 -11.18
N GLN A 267 21.26 5.49 -10.55
CA GLN A 267 22.41 6.24 -11.10
C GLN A 267 22.13 6.82 -12.50
N ILE A 268 21.07 7.63 -12.65
CA ILE A 268 20.82 8.41 -13.86
C ILE A 268 22.03 9.31 -14.11
N THR A 269 22.71 9.12 -15.23
CA THR A 269 23.90 9.84 -15.68
C THR A 269 23.66 10.45 -17.05
N TRP A 270 24.47 11.43 -17.47
CA TRP A 270 24.42 12.14 -18.75
C TRP A 270 23.27 13.14 -18.90
N GLN A 271 23.58 14.31 -19.48
CA GLN A 271 22.61 15.37 -19.78
C GLN A 271 21.38 14.86 -20.54
N ALA A 272 21.58 13.97 -21.51
CA ALA A 272 20.51 13.42 -22.33
C ALA A 272 19.47 12.65 -21.49
N ASN A 273 19.90 11.89 -20.48
CA ASN A 273 19.00 11.14 -19.61
C ASN A 273 18.32 12.06 -18.58
N TYR A 274 19.02 13.08 -18.06
CA TYR A 274 18.41 14.11 -17.22
C TYR A 274 17.28 14.83 -17.97
N ALA A 275 17.50 15.18 -19.25
CA ALA A 275 16.48 15.79 -20.09
C ALA A 275 15.32 14.83 -20.39
N ALA A 276 15.60 13.54 -20.62
CA ALA A 276 14.57 12.53 -20.86
C ALA A 276 13.71 12.27 -19.61
N PHE A 277 14.35 12.17 -18.44
CA PHE A 277 13.68 12.06 -17.17
C PHE A 277 12.82 13.30 -16.88
N GLY A 278 13.35 14.52 -17.07
CA GLY A 278 12.60 15.76 -16.87
C GLY A 278 11.34 15.85 -17.73
N ARG A 279 11.45 15.52 -19.03
CA ARG A 279 10.27 15.44 -19.91
C ARG A 279 9.25 14.42 -19.42
N TRP A 280 9.69 13.22 -19.05
CA TRP A 280 8.79 12.20 -18.52
C TRP A 280 8.12 12.65 -17.21
N ALA A 281 8.88 13.20 -16.26
CA ALA A 281 8.36 13.69 -14.99
C ALA A 281 7.30 14.80 -15.20
N ALA A 282 7.49 15.67 -16.21
CA ALA A 282 6.48 16.65 -16.59
C ALA A 282 5.20 15.99 -17.15
N THR A 283 5.32 14.94 -17.97
CA THR A 283 4.13 14.19 -18.45
C THR A 283 3.37 13.48 -17.33
N GLN A 284 4.06 13.12 -16.24
CA GLN A 284 3.46 12.55 -15.04
C GLN A 284 2.89 13.62 -14.08
N GLY A 285 3.02 14.91 -14.41
CA GLY A 285 2.59 16.02 -13.55
C GLY A 285 3.45 16.25 -12.30
N LEU A 286 4.62 15.61 -12.21
CA LEU A 286 5.51 15.68 -11.04
C LEU A 286 6.31 16.99 -10.99
N ILE A 287 6.55 17.61 -12.15
CA ILE A 287 7.19 18.91 -12.32
C ILE A 287 6.49 19.69 -13.42
N ALA A 288 6.53 21.02 -13.36
CA ALA A 288 5.95 21.88 -14.38
C ALA A 288 6.88 22.07 -15.59
N ASP A 289 8.18 22.23 -15.35
CA ASP A 289 9.17 22.48 -16.39
C ASP A 289 9.92 21.20 -16.80
N PRO A 290 9.78 20.70 -18.04
CA PRO A 290 10.49 19.51 -18.51
C PRO A 290 12.02 19.65 -18.54
N ASN A 291 12.58 20.87 -18.48
CA ASN A 291 14.03 21.11 -18.44
C ASN A 291 14.60 21.27 -17.04
N TYR A 292 13.76 21.23 -15.98
CA TYR A 292 14.16 21.52 -14.60
C TYR A 292 15.46 20.84 -14.15
N PHE A 293 15.63 19.54 -14.44
CA PHE A 293 16.83 18.79 -14.04
C PHE A 293 18.03 19.00 -14.96
N VAL A 294 17.84 19.51 -16.18
CA VAL A 294 18.96 19.93 -17.02
C VAL A 294 19.56 21.22 -16.47
N ASP A 295 18.70 22.16 -16.09
CA ASP A 295 19.11 23.46 -15.57
C ASP A 295 19.57 23.38 -14.10
N ASN A 296 19.03 22.41 -13.35
CA ASN A 296 19.33 22.18 -11.93
C ASN A 296 19.71 20.71 -11.67
N PRO A 297 20.86 20.22 -12.19
CA PRO A 297 21.20 18.80 -12.13
C PRO A 297 21.36 18.26 -10.71
N THR A 298 21.80 19.09 -9.76
CA THR A 298 21.92 18.70 -8.34
C THR A 298 20.57 18.42 -7.68
N ALA A 299 19.47 19.00 -8.17
CA ALA A 299 18.13 18.76 -7.62
C ALA A 299 17.68 17.30 -7.77
N LEU A 300 18.25 16.55 -8.73
CA LEU A 300 17.94 15.13 -8.90
C LEU A 300 18.53 14.26 -7.76
N ALA A 301 19.37 14.82 -6.90
CA ALA A 301 19.90 14.13 -5.71
C ALA A 301 18.90 14.13 -4.55
N ASP A 302 17.84 14.96 -4.60
CA ASP A 302 16.85 14.99 -3.53
C ASP A 302 16.21 13.61 -3.36
N LEU A 303 16.10 13.16 -2.11
CA LEU A 303 15.63 11.83 -1.77
C LEU A 303 14.23 11.51 -2.36
N LYS A 304 13.36 12.52 -2.53
CA LYS A 304 12.04 12.36 -3.16
C LYS A 304 12.11 11.82 -4.59
N TRP A 305 13.20 12.08 -5.32
CA TRP A 305 13.39 11.61 -6.70
C TRP A 305 14.07 10.24 -6.77
N ALA A 306 14.56 9.71 -5.66
CA ALA A 306 15.43 8.53 -5.67
C ALA A 306 14.75 7.28 -6.23
N GLY A 307 13.52 6.99 -5.79
CA GLY A 307 12.69 5.91 -6.34
C GLY A 307 12.01 6.29 -7.65
N ILE A 308 11.61 7.55 -7.84
CA ILE A 308 10.94 8.04 -9.05
C ILE A 308 11.86 7.96 -10.29
N GLY A 309 13.13 8.35 -10.13
CA GLY A 309 14.13 8.20 -11.20
C GLY A 309 14.42 6.74 -11.52
N ALA A 310 14.45 5.88 -10.49
CA ALA A 310 14.57 4.45 -10.69
C ALA A 310 13.39 3.89 -11.50
N ALA A 311 12.16 4.32 -11.18
CA ALA A 311 10.95 3.95 -11.90
C ALA A 311 10.97 4.36 -13.38
N TRP A 312 11.39 5.59 -13.70
CA TRP A 312 11.55 6.02 -15.09
C TRP A 312 12.50 5.11 -15.88
N TYR A 313 13.66 4.78 -15.30
CA TYR A 313 14.59 3.89 -15.98
C TYR A 313 13.97 2.50 -16.18
N TRP A 314 13.28 2.01 -15.16
CA TRP A 314 12.63 0.71 -15.12
C TRP A 314 11.53 0.54 -16.17
N THR A 315 10.67 1.53 -16.36
CA THR A 315 9.48 1.42 -17.23
C THR A 315 9.65 2.10 -18.59
N VAL A 316 10.46 3.16 -18.67
CA VAL A 316 10.61 3.96 -19.89
C VAL A 316 11.93 3.67 -20.59
N ALA A 317 13.04 3.71 -19.86
CA ALA A 317 14.35 3.46 -20.47
C ALA A 317 14.58 1.97 -20.78
N ARG A 318 13.96 1.06 -20.01
CA ARG A 318 14.11 -0.41 -20.10
C ARG A 318 12.77 -1.13 -19.90
N PRO A 319 11.77 -0.94 -20.78
CA PRO A 319 10.38 -1.39 -20.58
C PRO A 319 10.20 -2.90 -20.39
N THR A 320 11.19 -3.73 -20.71
CA THR A 320 11.12 -5.19 -20.58
C THR A 320 11.44 -5.71 -19.16
N ILE A 321 11.91 -4.85 -18.24
CA ILE A 321 12.41 -5.31 -16.93
C ILE A 321 11.32 -6.04 -16.14
N ASN A 322 10.08 -5.52 -16.08
CA ASN A 322 9.00 -6.17 -15.32
C ASN A 322 8.74 -7.62 -15.77
N SER A 323 8.75 -7.87 -17.07
CA SER A 323 8.59 -9.24 -17.59
C SER A 323 9.73 -10.17 -17.18
N LEU A 324 10.96 -9.65 -17.09
CA LEU A 324 12.11 -10.41 -16.60
C LEU A 324 12.05 -10.65 -15.09
N CYS A 325 11.50 -9.70 -14.32
CA CYS A 325 11.23 -9.89 -12.90
C CYS A 325 10.22 -11.02 -12.67
N ASP A 326 9.15 -11.08 -13.46
CA ASP A 326 8.15 -12.15 -13.36
C ASP A 326 8.74 -13.54 -13.64
N GLN A 327 9.78 -13.60 -14.46
CA GLN A 327 10.55 -14.82 -14.76
C GLN A 327 11.66 -15.12 -13.74
N GLY A 328 11.92 -14.20 -12.78
CA GLY A 328 13.03 -14.29 -11.85
C GLY A 328 14.42 -14.13 -12.49
N ASP A 329 14.51 -13.56 -13.70
CA ASP A 329 15.75 -13.48 -14.48
C ASP A 329 16.65 -12.31 -14.04
N ILE A 330 17.30 -12.49 -12.89
CA ILE A 330 18.24 -11.50 -12.34
C ILE A 330 19.43 -11.23 -13.27
N VAL A 331 19.85 -12.20 -14.07
CA VAL A 331 21.01 -12.06 -14.96
C VAL A 331 20.69 -11.07 -16.08
N ALA A 332 19.53 -11.23 -16.72
CA ALA A 332 19.07 -10.31 -17.76
C ALA A 332 18.81 -8.91 -17.21
N VAL A 333 18.15 -8.79 -16.03
CA VAL A 333 17.91 -7.47 -15.40
C VAL A 333 19.23 -6.76 -15.08
N THR A 334 20.20 -7.46 -14.50
CA THR A 334 21.53 -6.88 -14.23
C THR A 334 22.24 -6.43 -15.50
N GLN A 335 22.14 -7.20 -16.59
CA GLN A 335 22.70 -6.81 -17.87
C GLN A 335 22.09 -5.52 -18.41
N LEU A 336 20.78 -5.32 -18.25
CA LEU A 336 20.08 -4.13 -18.73
C LEU A 336 20.42 -2.87 -17.94
N ILE A 337 20.66 -3.01 -16.63
CA ILE A 337 20.97 -1.91 -15.72
C ILE A 337 22.46 -1.54 -15.80
N ASN A 338 23.35 -2.52 -15.69
CA ASN A 338 24.78 -2.29 -15.60
C ASN A 338 25.51 -2.32 -16.96
N GLY A 339 24.86 -2.83 -18.02
CA GLY A 339 25.51 -3.10 -19.30
C GLY A 339 26.48 -4.31 -19.26
N GLY A 340 26.41 -5.10 -18.19
CA GLY A 340 27.30 -6.23 -17.91
C GLY A 340 26.82 -7.02 -16.69
N GLN A 341 27.67 -7.90 -16.16
CA GLN A 341 27.39 -8.70 -14.96
C GLN A 341 28.15 -8.20 -13.72
N ASN A 342 28.59 -6.94 -13.72
CA ASN A 342 29.33 -6.42 -12.58
C ASN A 342 28.41 -6.38 -11.34
N GLY A 343 28.93 -6.89 -10.22
CA GLY A 343 28.18 -6.96 -8.97
C GLY A 343 27.08 -8.02 -8.92
N ILE A 344 26.97 -8.93 -9.90
CA ILE A 344 25.88 -9.94 -9.95
C ILE A 344 25.79 -10.80 -8.67
N ALA A 345 26.91 -11.10 -8.02
CA ALA A 345 26.91 -11.85 -6.76
C ALA A 345 26.21 -11.09 -5.63
N ASP A 346 26.51 -9.79 -5.49
CA ASP A 346 25.85 -8.93 -4.49
C ASP A 346 24.36 -8.77 -4.79
N ARG A 347 24.01 -8.53 -6.06
CA ARG A 347 22.61 -8.42 -6.50
C ARG A 347 21.81 -9.70 -6.21
N ARG A 348 22.39 -10.88 -6.42
CA ARG A 348 21.78 -12.17 -6.06
C ARG A 348 21.54 -12.30 -4.57
N THR A 349 22.51 -11.92 -3.75
CA THR A 349 22.35 -11.91 -2.29
C THR A 349 21.19 -11.02 -1.86
N ARG A 350 21.15 -9.77 -2.35
CA ARG A 350 20.06 -8.83 -2.04
C ARG A 350 18.70 -9.33 -2.53
N TYR A 351 18.66 -9.95 -3.71
CA TYR A 351 17.43 -10.50 -4.26
C TYR A 351 16.90 -11.66 -3.42
N GLN A 352 17.77 -12.57 -2.98
CA GLN A 352 17.40 -13.66 -2.08
C GLN A 352 16.95 -13.16 -0.70
N GLN A 353 17.60 -12.11 -0.17
CA GLN A 353 17.19 -11.47 1.08
C GLN A 353 15.78 -10.89 0.96
N ALA A 354 15.52 -10.11 -0.09
CA ALA A 354 14.21 -9.53 -0.32
C ALA A 354 13.14 -10.61 -0.56
N LEU A 355 13.42 -11.64 -1.37
CA LEU A 355 12.50 -12.76 -1.57
C LEU A 355 12.19 -13.51 -0.25
N GLY A 356 13.14 -13.57 0.68
CA GLY A 356 12.95 -14.17 2.01
C GLY A 356 11.92 -13.46 2.88
N VAL A 357 11.62 -12.18 2.60
CA VAL A 357 10.55 -11.42 3.27
C VAL A 357 9.16 -11.82 2.79
N GLY A 358 9.04 -12.32 1.55
CA GLY A 358 7.80 -12.84 0.98
C GLY A 358 6.70 -11.78 0.88
N ASP A 359 5.47 -12.17 1.21
CA ASP A 359 4.26 -11.35 0.99
C ASP A 359 4.25 -10.05 1.80
N ARG A 360 5.06 -9.95 2.86
CA ARG A 360 5.26 -8.70 3.59
C ARG A 360 5.82 -7.59 2.71
N LEU A 361 6.47 -7.92 1.59
CA LEU A 361 6.88 -6.94 0.59
C LEU A 361 5.68 -6.19 -0.05
N LEU A 362 4.49 -6.81 -0.10
CA LEU A 362 3.31 -6.19 -0.67
C LEU A 362 2.81 -5.00 0.17
N THR A 363 3.19 -4.92 1.45
CA THR A 363 2.93 -3.72 2.28
C THR A 363 3.60 -2.45 1.73
N LEU A 364 4.62 -2.58 0.87
CA LEU A 364 5.27 -1.47 0.17
C LEU A 364 4.43 -0.91 -1.00
N ILE A 365 3.33 -1.57 -1.36
CA ILE A 365 2.43 -1.15 -2.45
C ILE A 365 0.96 -1.13 -2.04
N GLU A 366 0.63 -1.65 -0.85
CA GLU A 366 -0.71 -1.58 -0.29
C GLU A 366 -1.16 -0.11 -0.31
N PRO A 367 -2.40 0.17 -0.77
CA PRO A 367 -2.98 1.48 -0.59
C PRO A 367 -2.88 1.80 0.90
N ARG A 368 -2.29 2.95 1.26
CA ARG A 368 -2.19 3.38 2.66
C ARG A 368 -3.60 3.72 3.16
N THR A 369 -4.39 2.70 3.46
CA THR A 369 -5.72 2.80 4.10
C THR A 369 -5.59 3.38 5.51
N ASN A 370 -4.37 3.31 6.08
CA ASN A 370 -3.98 3.85 7.38
C ASN A 370 -2.82 4.85 7.34
N GLN A 371 -2.60 5.55 6.23
CA GLN A 371 -2.41 6.98 6.46
C GLN A 371 -3.72 7.43 7.13
N PRO A 372 -3.73 8.31 8.16
CA PRO A 372 -4.94 9.09 8.35
C PRO A 372 -5.25 9.60 6.96
N ALA A 373 -6.45 9.30 6.44
CA ALA A 373 -6.89 9.86 5.19
C ALA A 373 -6.48 11.31 5.29
N GLU A 374 -5.51 11.69 4.45
CA GLU A 374 -5.15 13.07 4.28
C GLU A 374 -4.45 13.68 5.53
N GLY A 375 -3.31 14.35 5.34
CA GLY A 375 -2.91 15.34 6.36
C GLY A 375 -4.11 16.26 6.63
N PRO A 376 -4.23 16.92 7.81
CA PRO A 376 -5.41 17.71 8.18
C PRO A 376 -5.81 18.80 7.16
N LEU A 377 -4.94 19.08 6.20
CA LEU A 377 -5.18 19.93 5.04
C LEU A 377 -6.08 19.27 3.99
N MET A 378 -5.95 17.99 3.67
CA MET A 378 -6.72 17.38 2.58
C MET A 378 -8.12 16.87 3.01
N ALA A 379 -8.39 16.83 4.33
CA ALA A 379 -9.73 16.66 4.91
C ALA A 379 -10.62 17.90 4.76
N LEU A 380 -10.03 19.01 4.30
CA LEU A 380 -10.73 20.22 3.90
C LEU A 380 -11.07 20.10 2.41
N THR A 381 -12.25 20.54 2.01
CA THR A 381 -12.56 20.75 0.60
C THR A 381 -11.54 21.69 -0.05
N ASP A 382 -11.37 21.63 -1.38
CA ASP A 382 -10.46 22.53 -2.10
C ASP A 382 -10.69 24.02 -1.74
N ASP A 383 -11.95 24.39 -1.48
CA ASP A 383 -12.35 25.73 -1.03
C ASP A 383 -11.88 26.03 0.40
N GLU A 384 -12.01 25.08 1.33
CA GLU A 384 -11.56 25.22 2.72
C GLU A 384 -10.02 25.19 2.85
N GLN A 385 -9.32 24.44 1.99
CA GLN A 385 -7.86 24.47 1.87
C GLN A 385 -7.36 25.83 1.38
N THR A 386 -8.06 26.36 0.38
CA THR A 386 -7.80 27.68 -0.17
C THR A 386 -8.04 28.76 0.89
N GLU A 387 -9.11 28.66 1.68
CA GLU A 387 -9.42 29.59 2.77
C GLU A 387 -8.40 29.51 3.92
N LEU A 388 -7.96 28.30 4.29
CA LEU A 388 -6.96 28.10 5.33
C LEU A 388 -5.61 28.68 4.92
N LEU A 389 -5.15 28.41 3.69
CA LEU A 389 -3.93 29.00 3.12
C LEU A 389 -4.02 30.52 3.07
N ALA A 390 -5.18 31.07 2.69
CA ALA A 390 -5.42 32.51 2.64
C ALA A 390 -5.31 33.17 4.03
N LYS A 391 -5.88 32.55 5.07
CA LYS A 391 -5.82 33.07 6.44
C LYS A 391 -4.44 32.92 7.08
N VAL A 392 -3.72 31.83 6.80
CA VAL A 392 -2.35 31.61 7.30
C VAL A 392 -1.37 32.62 6.69
N ARG A 393 -1.53 32.94 5.40
CA ARG A 393 -0.77 34.01 4.73
C ARG A 393 -1.12 35.40 5.27
N TYR A 394 -2.41 35.69 5.46
CA TYR A 394 -2.84 36.96 6.07
C TYR A 394 -2.26 37.17 7.48
N ILE A 395 -2.12 36.08 8.26
CA ILE A 395 -1.45 36.10 9.56
C ILE A 395 0.04 36.39 9.40
N PHE A 396 0.76 35.73 8.48
CA PHE A 396 2.18 36.01 8.20
C PHE A 396 2.43 37.46 7.73
N ASP A 397 1.52 37.99 6.92
CA ASP A 397 1.60 39.33 6.33
C ASP A 397 1.29 40.47 7.31
N GLN A 398 0.70 40.18 8.46
CA GLN A 398 0.61 41.14 9.57
C GLN A 398 1.76 40.99 10.57
N LEU A 399 2.52 39.90 10.46
CA LEU A 399 3.48 39.47 11.46
C LEU A 399 4.93 39.77 11.15
N GLY A 400 5.34 40.03 9.92
CA GLY A 400 6.76 40.23 9.65
C GLY A 400 7.31 41.50 10.31
N PRO A 401 8.28 41.42 11.27
CA PRO A 401 9.22 42.51 11.48
C PRO A 401 10.13 42.63 10.26
N LYS A 402 10.71 43.81 10.05
CA LYS A 402 11.64 44.06 8.94
C LYS A 402 12.71 42.97 8.89
N HIS A 403 12.95 42.45 7.69
CA HIS A 403 13.96 41.42 7.44
C HIS A 403 15.39 41.91 7.80
N PRO A 404 16.27 41.08 8.37
CA PRO A 404 17.58 41.50 8.92
C PRO A 404 18.53 42.13 7.90
N GLU A 405 18.34 41.82 6.63
CA GLU A 405 19.15 42.35 5.52
C GLU A 405 18.66 43.71 5.00
N TRP A 406 17.53 44.23 5.51
CA TRP A 406 16.93 45.47 5.04
C TRP A 406 17.53 46.70 5.76
N GLY A 407 17.60 47.83 5.04
CA GLY A 407 18.25 49.06 5.51
C GLY A 407 17.42 49.87 6.53
N PRO A 408 18.00 50.89 7.21
CA PRO A 408 17.41 51.58 8.37
C PRO A 408 16.08 52.27 8.08
N ASP A 409 15.93 52.81 6.87
CA ASP A 409 14.74 53.55 6.44
C ASP A 409 13.50 52.63 6.25
N SER A 410 13.69 51.31 6.30
CA SER A 410 12.61 50.31 6.21
C SER A 410 11.86 50.09 7.53
N SER A 411 12.17 50.88 8.56
CA SER A 411 11.47 50.81 9.86
C SER A 411 10.15 51.54 9.83
N MET A 412 9.11 50.91 10.38
CA MET A 412 7.81 51.54 10.60
C MET A 412 7.74 52.25 11.95
N GLY A 413 8.90 52.70 12.40
CA GLY A 413 9.15 52.95 13.79
C GLY A 413 9.62 51.68 14.47
N VAL A 414 10.23 51.92 15.61
CA VAL A 414 10.54 50.86 16.55
C VAL A 414 9.55 50.97 17.69
N TYR A 415 9.15 49.83 18.23
CA TYR A 415 8.46 49.83 19.51
C TYR A 415 9.38 50.50 20.56
N PRO A 416 8.87 51.03 21.69
CA PRO A 416 9.68 51.78 22.68
C PRO A 416 10.91 51.05 23.23
N ASN A 417 10.98 49.74 23.03
CA ASN A 417 12.08 48.85 23.39
C ASN A 417 13.20 48.79 22.34
N GLY A 418 13.01 49.36 21.14
CA GLY A 418 14.00 49.45 20.06
C GLY A 418 13.83 48.45 18.91
N ASP A 419 12.84 47.55 18.97
CA ASP A 419 12.60 46.55 17.92
C ASP A 419 11.71 47.07 16.80
N GLU A 420 11.94 46.56 15.59
CA GLU A 420 11.19 46.90 14.39
C GLU A 420 9.70 46.59 14.49
N MET A 421 8.88 47.61 14.23
CA MET A 421 7.43 47.45 14.22
C MET A 421 6.96 46.53 13.10
N THR A 422 6.00 45.67 13.41
CA THR A 422 5.23 45.01 12.36
C THR A 422 4.48 46.08 11.59
N LEU A 423 4.22 45.78 10.33
CA LEU A 423 3.58 46.72 9.44
C LEU A 423 2.22 47.20 9.99
N ARG A 424 1.45 46.29 10.58
CA ARG A 424 0.13 46.57 11.14
C ARG A 424 0.20 47.57 12.29
N ASP A 425 1.18 47.40 13.18
CA ASP A 425 1.28 48.17 14.41
C ASP A 425 1.88 49.55 14.18
N GLY A 426 2.89 49.65 13.32
CA GLY A 426 3.42 50.95 12.91
C GLY A 426 2.34 51.83 12.28
N LEU A 427 1.46 51.24 11.46
CA LEU A 427 0.30 51.95 10.89
C LEU A 427 -0.74 52.34 11.93
N ALA A 428 -1.06 51.44 12.87
CA ALA A 428 -2.03 51.72 13.92
C ALA A 428 -1.55 52.87 14.83
N GLU A 429 -0.24 52.96 15.07
CA GLU A 429 0.41 54.02 15.85
C GLU A 429 0.34 55.39 15.17
N LEU A 430 0.65 55.43 13.88
CA LEU A 430 0.51 56.63 13.04
C LEU A 430 -0.95 57.10 12.96
N LYS A 431 -1.89 56.17 12.81
CA LYS A 431 -3.33 56.48 12.79
C LYS A 431 -3.80 57.11 14.10
N ARG A 432 -3.35 56.60 15.25
CA ARG A 432 -3.65 57.21 16.56
C ARG A 432 -3.10 58.63 16.70
N LYS A 433 -1.92 58.92 16.14
CA LYS A 433 -1.33 60.27 16.15
C LYS A 433 -2.11 61.29 15.31
N VAL A 434 -2.70 60.85 14.20
CA VAL A 434 -3.51 61.72 13.31
C VAL A 434 -4.93 61.92 13.86
N ASP A 435 -5.53 60.88 14.46
CA ASP A 435 -6.87 60.94 15.06
C ASP A 435 -6.84 61.61 16.47
N SER A 436 -5.68 62.05 16.94
CA SER A 436 -5.51 62.77 18.20
C SER A 436 -6.09 64.20 18.11
N PRO A 437 -6.83 64.68 19.13
CA PRO A 437 -7.54 65.97 19.08
C PRO A 437 -6.64 67.22 18.92
N GLU A 438 -5.32 67.09 18.97
CA GLU A 438 -4.37 68.16 18.65
C GLU A 438 -4.30 68.48 17.14
N VAL A 439 -4.71 67.56 16.25
CA VAL A 439 -4.64 67.75 14.80
C VAL A 439 -5.95 68.27 14.19
N ALA A 440 -7.07 68.20 14.94
CA ALA A 440 -8.34 68.78 14.54
C ALA A 440 -8.87 69.72 15.64
N ILE A 441 -8.28 70.90 15.74
CA ILE A 441 -8.93 72.22 15.74
C ILE A 441 -7.83 73.25 16.03
N VAL A 442 -7.26 73.79 14.95
CA VAL A 442 -6.88 75.20 14.94
C VAL A 442 -8.18 75.97 14.68
N THR A 443 -8.60 76.74 15.69
CA THR A 443 -9.65 77.81 15.77
C THR A 443 -11.13 77.37 15.86
N PHE A 444 -11.99 77.84 16.79
CA PHE A 444 -12.22 79.21 17.32
C PHE A 444 -12.71 79.26 18.80
N GLN A 445 -12.49 80.43 19.44
CA GLN A 445 -12.88 80.90 20.80
C GLN A 445 -14.42 80.83 21.07
N THR A 446 -14.96 80.90 22.29
CA THR A 446 -15.06 82.09 23.18
C THR A 446 -15.73 81.78 24.54
N GLU A 447 -15.20 82.44 25.60
CA GLU A 447 -15.89 83.13 26.74
C GLU A 447 -16.88 82.33 27.63
N ALA A 448 -16.99 82.55 28.94
CA ALA A 448 -16.83 83.80 29.68
C ALA A 448 -16.45 83.58 31.15
N THR A 449 -15.70 84.57 31.62
CA THR A 449 -15.44 85.00 33.01
C THR A 449 -16.75 85.23 33.78
N PRO A 450 -16.70 85.24 35.12
CA PRO A 450 -16.46 86.50 35.84
C PRO A 450 -15.28 86.48 36.79
#